data_AF-A0A965PH90-F1
#
_entry.id   AF-A0A965PH90-F1
#
_cell.length_a   1.000
_cell.length_b   1.000
_cell.length_c   1.000
_cell.angle_alpha   90.00
_cell.angle_beta   90.00
_cell.angle_gamma   90.00
#
_symmetry.space_group_name_H-M   'P 1'
#
loop_
_entity.id
_entity.type
_entity.pdbx_description
1 polymer ?
#
loop_
_entity_poly.entity_id
_entity_poly.type
_entity_poly.pdbx_seq_one_letter_code
_entity_poly.pdbx_strand_id
1 'polypeptide(L)'
;SLNTANLKMQPGQILPQGLKPVQFSQPPFDFQRLMLEERMLAEQRMGNPDFGASSQYQISDRKTATEIAAVQAQAAASGDLRNRIFRMGLAHLFKQCWSLYTQYNKKDLMYRYAEETGQMVPEGIHAEYSIEPKGGLDFINRQFTLQKAVARMQMFQNNPFVNQGELVKSVLEQDDPALVRRLFQDPQAASGDQAEDQATEIATMLATGFPVAIKPSDDHKAHISVLFAFNQAAQARQQPVDQAAMQVLMGHLQQHLAALEKIDPNTSRAIQKQLRDAAQQQMKQQQQIAQQQPQIQPVMA
;
A
#
# COMPACT_ATOMS: atom_id res chain seq x y z
N SER A 1 -72.05 6.75 -33.02
CA SER A 1 -71.84 8.02 -32.27
C SER A 1 -70.95 8.91 -33.12
N LEU A 2 -71.35 10.16 -33.36
CA LEU A 2 -70.45 11.13 -34.00
C LEU A 2 -69.37 11.55 -33.01
N ASN A 3 -68.11 11.56 -33.44
CA ASN A 3 -67.00 12.07 -32.65
C ASN A 3 -67.05 13.60 -32.65
N THR A 4 -67.50 14.19 -31.54
CA THR A 4 -67.67 15.63 -31.38
C THR A 4 -66.36 16.41 -31.44
N ALA A 5 -65.19 15.76 -31.35
CA ALA A 5 -63.88 16.40 -31.45
C ALA A 5 -63.53 16.91 -32.86
N ASN A 6 -64.17 16.36 -33.91
CA ASN A 6 -63.92 16.74 -35.31
C ASN A 6 -64.97 17.70 -35.88
N LEU A 7 -65.89 18.21 -35.05
CA LEU A 7 -66.89 19.20 -35.47
C LEU A 7 -66.22 20.59 -35.54
N LYS A 8 -66.02 21.09 -36.76
CA LYS A 8 -65.63 22.50 -36.98
C LYS A 8 -66.88 23.37 -36.83
N MET A 9 -66.94 24.11 -35.72
CA MET A 9 -68.07 24.97 -35.37
C MET A 9 -67.86 26.37 -35.93
N GLN A 10 -68.87 26.93 -36.59
CA GLN A 10 -68.90 28.37 -36.91
C GLN A 10 -69.78 29.11 -35.88
N PRO A 11 -69.40 30.33 -35.44
CA PRO A 11 -70.20 31.09 -34.48
C PRO A 11 -71.63 31.31 -34.99
N GLY A 12 -72.63 30.90 -34.21
CA GLY A 12 -74.07 31.03 -34.55
C GLY A 12 -74.76 29.73 -34.99
N GLN A 13 -74.03 28.62 -35.14
CA GLN A 13 -74.61 27.34 -35.53
C GLN A 13 -75.27 26.61 -34.33
N ILE A 14 -76.56 26.28 -34.44
CA ILE A 14 -77.30 25.55 -33.41
C ILE A 14 -76.90 24.06 -33.48
N LEU A 15 -76.45 23.53 -32.34
CA LEU A 15 -76.11 22.11 -32.19
C LEU A 15 -77.37 21.22 -32.35
N PRO A 16 -77.33 20.12 -33.12
CA PRO A 16 -78.43 19.17 -33.14
C PRO A 16 -78.62 18.55 -31.74
N GLN A 17 -79.85 18.57 -31.23
CA GLN A 17 -80.17 18.04 -29.89
C GLN A 17 -79.85 16.54 -29.81
N GLY A 18 -79.14 16.13 -28.75
CA GLY A 18 -78.83 14.73 -28.45
C GLY A 18 -77.35 14.33 -28.49
N LEU A 19 -76.42 15.28 -28.73
CA LEU A 19 -74.98 15.01 -28.64
C LEU A 19 -74.55 14.85 -27.17
N LYS A 20 -74.39 13.60 -26.72
CA LYS A 20 -73.72 13.27 -25.46
C LYS A 20 -72.24 12.99 -25.75
N PRO A 21 -71.29 13.61 -25.03
CA PRO A 21 -69.88 13.26 -25.18
C PRO A 21 -69.71 11.77 -24.87
N VAL A 22 -69.03 11.05 -25.76
CA VAL A 22 -68.64 9.67 -25.50
C VAL A 22 -67.57 9.73 -24.43
N GLN A 23 -67.95 9.48 -23.17
CA GLN A 23 -66.98 9.24 -22.12
C GLN A 23 -66.35 7.87 -22.40
N PHE A 24 -65.11 7.88 -22.88
CA PHE A 24 -64.28 6.70 -22.80
C PHE A 24 -64.10 6.38 -21.31
N SER A 25 -64.57 5.23 -20.86
CA SER A 25 -64.16 4.71 -19.56
C SER A 25 -62.64 4.59 -19.59
N GLN A 26 -61.97 5.07 -18.56
CA GLN A 26 -60.53 4.87 -18.42
C GLN A 26 -60.23 3.38 -18.68
N PRO A 27 -59.29 3.06 -19.58
CA PRO A 27 -58.98 1.67 -19.86
C PRO A 27 -58.65 0.97 -18.54
N PRO A 28 -59.14 -0.25 -18.31
CA PRO A 28 -58.98 -0.96 -17.04
C PRO A 28 -57.51 -1.19 -16.65
N PHE A 29 -56.59 -1.02 -17.61
CA PHE A 29 -55.15 -1.11 -17.41
C PHE A 29 -54.48 0.06 -18.14
N ASP A 30 -53.62 0.78 -17.43
CA ASP A 30 -52.75 1.77 -18.02
C ASP A 30 -51.59 1.04 -18.74
N PHE A 31 -51.60 1.09 -20.07
CA PHE A 31 -50.57 0.45 -20.90
C PHE A 31 -49.16 0.95 -20.58
N GLN A 32 -49.02 2.22 -20.19
CA GLN A 32 -47.71 2.75 -19.78
C GLN A 32 -47.23 2.09 -18.49
N ARG A 33 -48.13 1.88 -17.53
CA ARG A 33 -47.81 1.17 -16.28
C ARG A 33 -47.38 -0.27 -16.54
N LEU A 34 -48.11 -1.00 -17.37
CA LEU A 34 -47.78 -2.39 -17.69
C LEU A 34 -46.44 -2.52 -18.43
N MET A 35 -46.14 -1.59 -19.34
CA MET A 35 -44.84 -1.54 -20.02
C MET A 35 -43.67 -1.34 -19.04
N LEU A 36 -43.87 -0.55 -17.99
CA LEU A 36 -42.84 -0.31 -16.96
C LEU A 36 -42.66 -1.50 -16.02
N GLU A 37 -43.76 -2.16 -15.63
CA GLU A 37 -43.71 -3.39 -14.84
C GLU A 37 -42.95 -4.49 -15.60
N GLU A 38 -43.24 -4.68 -16.89
CA GLU A 38 -42.51 -5.63 -17.75
C GLU A 38 -41.04 -5.25 -17.94
N ARG A 39 -40.74 -3.96 -18.13
CA ARG A 39 -39.34 -3.48 -18.20
C ARG A 39 -38.59 -3.79 -16.90
N MET A 40 -39.18 -3.50 -15.74
CA MET A 40 -38.56 -3.77 -14.44
C MET A 40 -38.29 -5.27 -14.25
N LEU A 41 -39.24 -6.12 -14.63
CA LEU A 41 -39.12 -7.57 -14.54
C LEU A 41 -38.05 -8.10 -15.50
N ALA A 42 -37.95 -7.53 -16.71
CA ALA A 42 -36.90 -7.84 -17.66
C ALA A 42 -35.51 -7.41 -17.13
N GLU A 43 -35.38 -6.23 -16.54
CA GLU A 43 -34.13 -5.74 -15.93
C GLU A 43 -33.68 -6.62 -14.75
N GLN A 44 -34.63 -7.04 -13.91
CA GLN A 44 -34.37 -7.98 -12.82
C GLN A 44 -33.87 -9.33 -13.35
N ARG A 45 -34.45 -9.84 -14.45
CA ARG A 45 -34.02 -11.08 -15.10
C ARG A 45 -32.67 -10.95 -15.81
N MET A 46 -32.38 -9.82 -16.44
CA MET A 46 -31.11 -9.55 -17.10
C MET A 46 -29.97 -9.25 -16.11
N GLY A 47 -30.28 -9.10 -14.81
CA GLY A 47 -29.31 -8.73 -13.79
C GLY A 47 -28.70 -7.36 -14.04
N ASN A 48 -29.35 -6.51 -14.83
CA ASN A 48 -28.92 -5.14 -15.08
C ASN A 48 -30.03 -4.20 -14.62
N PRO A 49 -30.25 -4.06 -13.29
CA PRO A 49 -31.20 -3.08 -12.77
C PRO A 49 -30.83 -1.70 -13.32
N ASP A 50 -31.76 -1.05 -14.04
CA ASP A 50 -31.55 0.30 -14.51
C ASP A 50 -31.70 1.28 -13.34
N PHE A 51 -30.56 1.61 -12.74
CA PHE A 51 -30.50 2.55 -11.64
C PHE A 51 -30.76 4.01 -12.04
N GLY A 52 -30.86 4.29 -13.35
CA GLY A 52 -31.24 5.58 -13.91
C GLY A 52 -32.75 5.70 -14.13
N ALA A 53 -33.43 4.64 -14.54
CA ALA A 53 -34.87 4.67 -14.83
C ALA A 53 -35.78 4.79 -13.60
N SER A 54 -35.30 4.46 -12.40
CA SER A 54 -36.05 4.74 -11.16
C SER A 54 -36.26 6.24 -10.92
N SER A 55 -35.51 7.11 -11.59
CA SER A 55 -35.66 8.57 -11.48
C SER A 55 -36.91 9.13 -12.15
N GLN A 56 -37.57 8.37 -13.04
CA GLN A 56 -38.72 8.89 -13.79
C GLN A 56 -40.04 8.80 -13.02
N TYR A 57 -40.08 8.03 -11.91
CA TYR A 57 -41.26 7.90 -11.03
C TYR A 57 -41.01 8.29 -9.57
N GLN A 58 -39.75 8.49 -9.15
CA GLN A 58 -39.43 9.03 -7.83
C GLN A 58 -38.76 10.39 -7.95
N ILE A 59 -39.57 11.43 -8.13
CA ILE A 59 -39.21 12.78 -7.73
C ILE A 59 -39.32 12.79 -6.20
N SER A 60 -38.20 13.02 -5.51
CA SER A 60 -38.14 13.38 -4.08
C SER A 60 -37.84 12.29 -3.05
N ASP A 61 -36.77 11.50 -3.23
CA ASP A 61 -35.96 11.15 -2.05
C ASP A 61 -34.47 11.09 -2.39
N ARG A 62 -33.65 11.82 -1.62
CA ARG A 62 -32.20 11.77 -1.73
C ARG A 62 -31.76 10.41 -1.18
N LYS A 63 -31.26 9.54 -2.06
CA LYS A 63 -30.69 8.25 -1.68
C LYS A 63 -29.63 8.46 -0.58
N THR A 64 -29.72 7.68 0.48
CA THR A 64 -28.76 7.72 1.58
C THR A 64 -27.42 7.12 1.12
N ALA A 65 -26.31 7.52 1.77
CA ALA A 65 -24.98 6.99 1.43
C ALA A 65 -24.92 5.45 1.51
N THR A 66 -25.64 4.86 2.46
CA THR A 66 -25.75 3.41 2.64
C THR A 66 -26.54 2.74 1.51
N GLU A 67 -27.62 3.36 1.03
CA GLU A 67 -28.37 2.83 -0.13
C GLU A 67 -27.54 2.87 -1.41
N ILE A 68 -26.80 3.96 -1.65
CA ILE A 68 -25.90 4.06 -2.80
C ILE A 68 -24.84 2.97 -2.73
N ALA A 69 -24.26 2.72 -1.55
CA ALA A 69 -23.29 1.66 -1.35
C ALA A 69 -23.90 0.26 -1.59
N ALA A 70 -25.13 0.01 -1.12
CA ALA A 70 -25.82 -1.26 -1.34
C ALA A 70 -26.13 -1.50 -2.84
N VAL A 71 -26.57 -0.46 -3.54
CA VAL A 71 -26.80 -0.46 -5.00
C VAL A 71 -25.51 -0.78 -5.76
N GLN A 72 -24.40 -0.13 -5.41
CA GLN A 72 -23.10 -0.38 -6.02
C GLN A 72 -22.59 -1.80 -5.74
N ALA A 73 -22.78 -2.31 -4.52
CA ALA A 73 -22.42 -3.67 -4.15
C ALA A 73 -23.23 -4.71 -4.96
N GLN A 74 -24.53 -4.49 -5.14
CA GLN A 74 -25.39 -5.35 -5.95
C GLN A 74 -24.98 -5.32 -7.43
N ALA A 75 -24.65 -4.14 -7.97
CA ALA A 75 -24.16 -4.00 -9.33
C ALA A 75 -22.83 -4.75 -9.54
N ALA A 76 -21.91 -4.67 -8.58
CA ALA A 76 -20.64 -5.40 -8.60
C ALA A 76 -20.86 -6.92 -8.58
N ALA A 77 -21.77 -7.43 -7.72
CA ALA A 77 -22.10 -8.84 -7.65
C ALA A 77 -22.67 -9.38 -8.98
N SER A 78 -23.54 -8.61 -9.64
CA SER A 78 -24.06 -8.98 -10.96
C SER A 78 -22.98 -8.97 -12.04
N GLY A 79 -22.08 -7.97 -12.01
CA GLY A 79 -20.90 -7.93 -12.87
C GLY A 79 -20.01 -9.16 -12.73
N ASP A 80 -19.79 -9.64 -11.49
CA ASP A 80 -19.00 -10.85 -11.25
C ASP A 80 -19.66 -12.10 -11.81
N LEU A 81 -20.98 -12.26 -11.61
CA LEU A 81 -21.73 -13.40 -12.12
C LEU A 81 -21.64 -13.47 -13.65
N ARG A 82 -21.83 -12.33 -14.34
CA ARG A 82 -21.67 -12.25 -15.80
C ARG A 82 -20.26 -12.60 -16.24
N ASN A 83 -19.24 -12.08 -15.56
CA ASN A 83 -17.85 -12.43 -15.83
C ASN A 83 -17.61 -13.93 -15.63
N ARG A 84 -18.20 -14.56 -14.61
CA ARG A 84 -18.08 -16.01 -14.37
C ARG A 84 -18.73 -16.82 -15.49
N ILE A 85 -19.93 -16.44 -15.93
CA ILE A 85 -20.62 -17.10 -17.05
C ILE A 85 -19.80 -16.97 -18.32
N PHE A 86 -19.28 -15.78 -18.61
CA PHE A 86 -18.41 -15.54 -19.75
C PHE A 86 -17.13 -16.39 -19.68
N ARG A 87 -16.50 -16.50 -18.50
CA ARG A 87 -15.32 -17.35 -18.28
C ARG A 87 -15.61 -18.83 -18.54
N MET A 88 -16.78 -19.34 -18.18
CA MET A 88 -17.15 -20.73 -18.50
C MET A 88 -17.20 -20.97 -20.01
N GLY A 89 -17.74 -20.01 -20.77
CA GLY A 89 -17.72 -20.05 -22.24
C GLY A 89 -16.30 -19.98 -22.81
N LEU A 90 -15.48 -19.05 -22.31
CA LEU A 90 -14.08 -18.91 -22.71
C LEU A 90 -13.24 -20.15 -22.38
N ALA A 91 -13.48 -20.80 -21.24
CA ALA A 91 -12.79 -22.03 -20.88
C ALA A 91 -13.03 -23.12 -21.93
N HIS A 92 -14.24 -23.21 -22.48
CA HIS A 92 -14.53 -24.14 -23.57
C HIS A 92 -13.73 -23.82 -24.83
N LEU A 93 -13.67 -22.55 -25.22
CA LEU A 93 -12.87 -22.10 -26.37
C LEU A 93 -11.38 -22.37 -26.17
N PHE A 94 -10.81 -22.06 -25.00
CA PHE A 94 -9.40 -22.33 -24.71
C PHE A 94 -9.08 -23.82 -24.69
N LYS A 95 -10.00 -24.68 -24.24
CA LYS A 95 -9.84 -26.13 -24.38
C LYS A 95 -9.80 -26.58 -25.84
N GLN A 96 -10.61 -25.98 -26.72
CA GLN A 96 -10.56 -26.24 -28.16
C GLN A 96 -9.25 -25.73 -28.79
N CYS A 97 -8.78 -24.53 -28.42
CA CYS A 97 -7.50 -24.03 -28.88
C CYS A 97 -6.35 -24.93 -28.41
N TRP A 98 -6.38 -25.38 -27.15
CA TRP A 98 -5.37 -26.29 -26.60
C TRP A 98 -5.35 -27.66 -27.29
N SER A 99 -6.52 -28.21 -27.61
CA SER A 99 -6.58 -29.46 -28.36
C SER A 99 -5.95 -29.33 -29.75
N LEU A 100 -6.12 -28.18 -30.43
CA LEU A 100 -5.41 -27.90 -31.68
C LEU A 100 -3.89 -27.74 -31.47
N TYR A 101 -3.45 -27.03 -30.43
CA TYR A 101 -2.02 -26.88 -30.14
C TYR A 101 -1.34 -28.23 -29.84
N THR A 102 -1.97 -29.05 -29.00
CA THR A 102 -1.46 -30.40 -28.71
C THR A 102 -1.45 -31.32 -29.93
N GLN A 103 -2.30 -31.11 -30.94
CA GLN A 103 -2.30 -31.89 -32.17
C GLN A 103 -1.22 -31.44 -33.17
N TYR A 104 -1.08 -30.13 -33.40
CA TYR A 104 -0.31 -29.60 -34.53
C TYR A 104 1.04 -28.98 -34.14
N ASN A 105 1.21 -28.49 -32.91
CA ASN A 105 2.43 -27.78 -32.53
C ASN A 105 2.84 -28.01 -31.05
N LYS A 106 3.33 -29.23 -30.77
CA LYS A 106 3.85 -29.62 -29.44
C LYS A 106 5.26 -29.11 -29.11
N LYS A 107 5.92 -28.38 -30.01
CA LYS A 107 7.34 -28.02 -29.85
C LYS A 107 7.56 -26.53 -29.57
N ASP A 108 6.56 -25.70 -29.83
CA ASP A 108 6.71 -24.23 -29.82
C ASP A 108 5.70 -23.59 -28.85
N LEU A 109 5.74 -24.03 -27.59
CA LEU A 109 4.99 -23.38 -26.51
C LEU A 109 5.94 -22.69 -25.56
N MET A 110 5.97 -21.36 -25.65
CA MET A 110 6.61 -20.52 -24.64
C MET A 110 5.59 -20.15 -23.56
N TYR A 111 6.00 -20.22 -22.30
CA TYR A 111 5.23 -19.74 -21.17
C TYR A 111 5.95 -18.58 -20.50
N ARG A 112 5.18 -17.70 -19.87
CA ARG A 112 5.71 -16.67 -18.97
C ARG A 112 5.08 -16.86 -17.59
N TYR A 113 5.92 -17.11 -16.58
CA TYR A 113 5.49 -17.28 -15.20
C TYR A 113 6.41 -16.47 -14.29
N ALA A 114 5.84 -15.63 -13.41
CA ALA A 114 6.61 -14.81 -12.46
C ALA A 114 7.78 -14.04 -13.11
N GLU A 115 7.51 -13.42 -14.26
CA GLU A 115 8.49 -12.70 -15.11
C GLU A 115 9.54 -13.56 -15.83
N GLU A 116 9.66 -14.85 -15.51
CA GLU A 116 10.50 -15.78 -16.26
C GLU A 116 9.79 -16.24 -17.54
N THR A 117 10.53 -16.26 -18.64
CA THR A 117 10.05 -16.83 -19.91
C THR A 117 10.78 -18.15 -20.12
N GLY A 118 10.02 -19.22 -20.34
CA GLY A 118 10.56 -20.56 -20.54
C GLY A 118 9.87 -21.26 -21.71
N GLN A 119 10.51 -22.29 -22.23
CA GLN A 119 9.90 -23.20 -23.20
C GLN A 119 9.48 -24.47 -22.47
N MET A 120 8.24 -24.89 -22.67
CA MET A 120 7.75 -26.12 -22.04
C MET A 120 8.36 -27.34 -22.74
N VAL A 121 8.77 -28.34 -21.96
CA VAL A 121 9.28 -29.62 -22.49
C VAL A 121 8.14 -30.31 -23.26
N PRO A 122 8.37 -30.87 -24.46
CA PRO A 122 7.30 -31.43 -25.29
C PRO A 122 6.47 -32.55 -24.62
N GLU A 123 7.07 -33.29 -23.69
CA GLU A 123 6.39 -34.32 -22.89
C GLU A 123 5.35 -33.73 -21.92
N GLY A 124 5.55 -32.49 -21.49
CA GLY A 124 4.59 -31.76 -20.67
C GLY A 124 3.37 -31.29 -21.48
N ILE A 125 3.38 -31.31 -22.81
CA ILE A 125 2.27 -30.81 -23.62
C ILE A 125 1.29 -31.95 -23.93
N HIS A 126 0.31 -32.14 -23.04
CA HIS A 126 -0.72 -33.17 -23.16
C HIS A 126 -2.14 -32.65 -22.90
N ALA A 127 -3.15 -33.45 -23.29
CA ALA A 127 -4.57 -33.07 -23.25
C ALA A 127 -5.20 -33.07 -21.85
N GLU A 128 -4.56 -33.73 -20.87
CA GLU A 128 -5.12 -33.93 -19.53
C GLU A 128 -5.14 -32.66 -18.65
N TYR A 129 -4.61 -31.53 -19.13
CA TYR A 129 -4.67 -30.28 -18.38
C TYR A 129 -6.06 -29.66 -18.38
N SER A 130 -6.49 -29.22 -17.18
CA SER A 130 -7.63 -28.32 -17.05
C SER A 130 -7.18 -26.89 -17.30
N ILE A 131 -7.60 -26.32 -18.43
CA ILE A 131 -7.32 -24.92 -18.77
C ILE A 131 -8.54 -24.08 -18.43
N GLU A 132 -8.29 -23.07 -17.60
CA GLU A 132 -9.30 -22.10 -17.19
C GLU A 132 -8.73 -20.69 -17.28
N PRO A 133 -9.48 -19.73 -17.87
CA PRO A 133 -9.06 -18.34 -17.91
C PRO A 133 -9.03 -17.75 -16.50
N LYS A 134 -7.86 -17.26 -16.09
CA LYS A 134 -7.70 -16.48 -14.86
C LYS A 134 -8.19 -15.05 -15.08
N GLY A 135 -9.02 -14.53 -14.18
CA GLY A 135 -9.50 -13.14 -14.25
C GLY A 135 -10.84 -12.92 -13.57
N GLY A 136 -10.81 -12.63 -12.26
CA GLY A 136 -11.97 -12.11 -11.51
C GLY A 136 -12.05 -10.58 -11.52
N LEU A 137 -13.09 -10.00 -10.93
CA LEU A 137 -13.17 -8.55 -10.70
C LEU A 137 -11.93 -7.97 -10.00
N ASP A 138 -11.26 -8.79 -9.17
CA ASP A 138 -9.98 -8.48 -8.54
C ASP A 138 -8.90 -8.04 -9.54
N PHE A 139 -8.83 -8.65 -10.72
CA PHE A 139 -7.82 -8.31 -11.72
C PHE A 139 -8.21 -7.11 -12.59
N ILE A 140 -9.49 -6.72 -12.57
CA ILE A 140 -10.03 -5.65 -13.42
C ILE A 140 -10.07 -4.34 -12.64
N ASN A 141 -10.37 -4.40 -11.34
CA ASN A 141 -10.52 -3.23 -10.50
C ASN A 141 -9.30 -3.01 -9.59
N ARG A 142 -8.37 -2.17 -10.06
CA ARG A 142 -7.19 -1.75 -9.28
C ARG A 142 -7.58 -1.19 -7.90
N GLN A 143 -8.71 -0.48 -7.80
CA GLN A 143 -9.21 0.05 -6.53
C GLN A 143 -9.54 -1.07 -5.54
N PHE A 144 -10.14 -2.17 -6.01
CA PHE A 144 -10.51 -3.28 -5.15
C PHE A 144 -9.28 -4.07 -4.68
N THR A 145 -8.29 -4.23 -5.55
CA THR A 145 -7.01 -4.86 -5.19
C THR A 145 -6.22 -4.01 -4.19
N LEU A 146 -6.21 -2.69 -4.36
CA LEU A 146 -5.64 -1.77 -3.39
C LEU A 146 -6.38 -1.86 -2.04
N GLN A 147 -7.72 -1.86 -2.04
CA GLN A 147 -8.51 -2.02 -0.80
C GLN A 147 -8.18 -3.33 -0.08
N LYS A 148 -8.02 -4.44 -0.81
CA LYS A 148 -7.60 -5.73 -0.24
C LYS A 148 -6.19 -5.67 0.36
N ALA A 149 -5.25 -5.01 -0.33
CA ALA A 149 -3.89 -4.83 0.17
C ALA A 149 -3.87 -3.98 1.45
N VAL A 150 -4.63 -2.88 1.48
CA VAL A 150 -4.79 -2.01 2.67
C VAL A 150 -5.45 -2.76 3.83
N ALA A 151 -6.51 -3.54 3.56
CA ALA A 151 -7.16 -4.35 4.59
C ALA A 151 -6.21 -5.42 5.17
N ARG A 152 -5.38 -6.05 4.32
CA ARG A 152 -4.33 -6.98 4.77
C ARG A 152 -3.31 -6.27 5.64
N MET A 153 -2.86 -5.07 5.25
CA MET A 153 -1.93 -4.27 6.03
C MET A 153 -2.49 -3.94 7.42
N GLN A 154 -3.76 -3.53 7.51
CA GLN A 154 -4.41 -3.23 8.79
C GLN A 154 -4.58 -4.48 9.66
N MET A 155 -4.94 -5.63 9.07
CA MET A 155 -5.16 -6.87 9.81
C MET A 155 -3.87 -7.48 10.37
N PHE A 156 -2.75 -7.36 9.65
CA PHE A 156 -1.46 -7.94 10.05
C PHE A 156 -0.48 -6.91 10.62
N GLN A 157 -0.98 -5.70 10.92
CA GLN A 157 -0.18 -4.65 11.53
C GLN A 157 0.38 -5.14 12.88
N ASN A 158 1.68 -4.95 13.10
CA ASN A 158 2.40 -5.36 14.31
C ASN A 158 2.40 -6.88 14.59
N ASN A 159 2.04 -7.71 13.60
CA ASN A 159 2.11 -9.15 13.76
C ASN A 159 3.59 -9.60 13.66
N PRO A 160 4.17 -10.20 14.71
CA PRO A 160 5.58 -10.62 14.71
C PRO A 160 5.89 -11.76 13.73
N PHE A 161 4.88 -12.48 13.26
CA PHE A 161 5.04 -13.55 12.27
C PHE A 161 4.98 -13.07 10.82
N VAL A 162 4.72 -11.77 10.60
CA VAL A 162 4.57 -11.20 9.27
C VAL A 162 5.67 -10.18 9.03
N ASN A 163 6.38 -10.35 7.90
CA ASN A 163 7.34 -9.36 7.44
C ASN A 163 6.60 -8.06 7.10
N GLN A 164 6.72 -7.08 7.99
CA GLN A 164 6.04 -5.79 7.87
C GLN A 164 6.57 -4.98 6.67
N GLY A 165 7.84 -5.19 6.29
CA GLY A 165 8.44 -4.55 5.12
C GLY A 165 7.74 -5.00 3.83
N GLU A 166 7.70 -6.31 3.59
CA GLU A 166 7.03 -6.85 2.40
C GLU A 166 5.51 -6.55 2.40
N LEU A 167 4.88 -6.49 3.58
CA LEU A 167 3.48 -6.10 3.71
C LEU A 167 3.24 -4.67 3.23
N VAL A 168 4.03 -3.70 3.69
CA VAL A 168 3.93 -2.29 3.28
C VAL A 168 4.27 -2.13 1.80
N LYS A 169 5.35 -2.78 1.35
CA LYS A 169 5.77 -2.81 -0.05
C LYS A 169 4.65 -3.30 -0.97
N SER A 170 3.94 -4.37 -0.57
CA SER A 170 2.83 -4.90 -1.37
C SER A 170 1.69 -3.89 -1.58
N VAL A 171 1.42 -3.00 -0.62
CA VAL A 171 0.41 -1.94 -0.77
C VAL A 171 0.91 -0.88 -1.76
N LEU A 172 2.16 -0.46 -1.60
CA LEU A 172 2.80 0.54 -2.48
C LEU A 172 2.88 0.05 -3.93
N GLU A 173 3.18 -1.24 -4.16
CA GLU A 173 3.19 -1.85 -5.50
C GLU A 173 1.82 -1.81 -6.19
N GLN A 174 0.72 -2.00 -5.44
CA GLN A 174 -0.63 -1.93 -6.01
C GLN A 174 -1.03 -0.49 -6.37
N ASP A 175 -0.57 0.50 -5.62
CA ASP A 175 -0.83 1.92 -5.87
C ASP A 175 0.04 2.49 -7.00
N ASP A 176 1.36 2.47 -6.84
CA ASP A 176 2.34 2.87 -7.85
C ASP A 176 3.70 2.20 -7.61
N PRO A 177 4.15 1.29 -8.50
CA PRO A 177 5.46 0.65 -8.40
C PRO A 177 6.65 1.63 -8.32
N ALA A 178 6.53 2.84 -8.87
CA ALA A 178 7.60 3.85 -8.79
C ALA A 178 7.81 4.36 -7.36
N LEU A 179 6.76 4.34 -6.52
CA LEU A 179 6.83 4.78 -5.13
C LEU A 179 7.61 3.80 -4.26
N VAL A 180 7.66 2.52 -4.60
CA VAL A 180 8.44 1.52 -3.86
C VAL A 180 9.90 1.96 -3.77
N ARG A 181 10.51 2.32 -4.91
CA ARG A 181 11.92 2.77 -4.94
C ARG A 181 12.18 4.06 -4.17
N ARG A 182 11.15 4.88 -3.94
CA ARG A 182 11.28 6.19 -3.29
C ARG A 182 10.93 6.17 -1.81
N LEU A 183 9.94 5.38 -1.42
CA LEU A 183 9.32 5.40 -0.09
C LEU A 183 9.63 4.15 0.72
N PHE A 184 9.87 3.01 0.07
CA PHE A 184 10.19 1.79 0.79
C PHE A 184 11.68 1.76 1.12
N GLN A 185 12.00 1.95 2.40
CA GLN A 185 13.33 1.74 2.96
C GLN A 185 13.24 0.65 4.02
N ASP A 186 14.18 -0.29 3.98
CA ASP A 186 14.30 -1.30 5.02
C ASP A 186 14.85 -0.63 6.29
N PRO A 187 14.14 -0.68 7.43
CA PRO A 187 14.61 -0.11 8.69
C PRO A 187 15.97 -0.66 9.14
N GLN A 188 16.31 -1.91 8.79
CA GLN A 188 17.61 -2.50 9.14
C GLN A 188 18.73 -2.07 8.20
N ALA A 189 18.43 -1.81 6.92
CA ALA A 189 19.43 -1.27 5.98
C ALA A 189 19.82 0.17 6.36
N ALA A 190 18.84 1.00 6.74
CA ALA A 190 19.10 2.37 7.17
C ALA A 190 20.01 2.43 8.41
N SER A 191 19.85 1.52 9.38
CA SER A 191 20.74 1.47 10.55
C SER A 191 22.18 1.06 10.20
N GLY A 192 22.37 0.24 9.15
CA GLY A 192 23.69 -0.14 8.65
C GLY A 192 24.38 1.01 7.95
N ASP A 193 23.68 1.69 7.05
CA ASP A 193 24.18 2.84 6.30
C ASP A 193 24.60 3.98 7.26
N GLN A 194 23.79 4.27 8.28
CA GLN A 194 24.13 5.28 9.30
C GLN A 194 25.34 4.89 10.15
N ALA A 195 25.55 3.59 10.39
CA ALA A 195 26.73 3.13 11.11
C ALA A 195 28.01 3.26 10.27
N GLU A 196 27.91 2.98 8.97
CA GLU A 196 29.01 3.15 8.00
C GLU A 196 29.36 4.62 7.77
N ASP A 197 28.34 5.47 7.63
CA ASP A 197 28.51 6.93 7.54
C ASP A 197 29.27 7.45 8.77
N GLN A 198 28.83 7.10 9.99
CA GLN A 198 29.53 7.51 11.21
C GLN A 198 30.98 6.98 11.28
N ALA A 199 31.23 5.74 10.83
CA ALA A 199 32.59 5.20 10.79
C ALA A 199 33.49 6.01 9.83
N THR A 200 32.93 6.43 8.70
CA THR A 200 33.61 7.28 7.71
C THR A 200 33.89 8.68 8.27
N GLU A 201 32.94 9.25 9.01
CA GLU A 201 33.11 10.53 9.69
C GLU A 201 34.21 10.45 10.76
N ILE A 202 34.25 9.38 11.55
CA ILE A 202 35.33 9.12 12.52
C ILE A 202 36.68 9.03 11.82
N ALA A 203 36.78 8.26 10.73
CA ALA A 203 38.02 8.15 9.97
C ALA A 203 38.49 9.52 9.43
N THR A 204 37.55 10.35 8.96
CA THR A 204 37.84 11.69 8.46
C THR A 204 38.32 12.62 9.57
N MET A 205 37.67 12.60 10.74
CA MET A 205 38.09 13.39 11.90
C MET A 205 39.47 12.98 12.41
N LEU A 206 39.78 11.67 12.43
CA LEU A 206 41.09 11.17 12.84
C LEU A 206 42.20 11.53 11.84
N ALA A 207 41.90 11.51 10.54
CA ALA A 207 42.88 11.80 9.50
C ALA A 207 43.17 13.30 9.35
N THR A 208 42.13 14.14 9.50
CA THR A 208 42.22 15.58 9.21
C THR A 208 42.33 16.45 10.46
N GLY A 209 41.89 15.96 11.62
CA GLY A 209 41.80 16.75 12.85
C GLY A 209 40.73 17.84 12.82
N PHE A 210 39.84 17.86 11.81
CA PHE A 210 38.76 18.83 11.69
C PHE A 210 37.40 18.21 12.08
N PRO A 211 36.50 18.98 12.72
CA PRO A 211 35.17 18.51 13.07
C PRO A 211 34.29 18.35 11.83
N VAL A 212 33.65 17.18 11.71
CA VAL A 212 32.57 16.96 10.73
C VAL A 212 31.25 17.46 11.33
N ALA A 213 30.51 18.25 10.56
CA ALA A 213 29.23 18.78 10.98
C ALA A 213 28.12 17.73 10.84
N ILE A 214 27.30 17.59 11.88
CA ILE A 214 26.15 16.69 11.88
C ILE A 214 25.08 17.12 10.87
N LYS A 215 24.36 16.18 10.27
CA LYS A 215 23.21 16.48 9.40
C LYS A 215 21.91 16.26 10.18
N PRO A 216 20.85 17.05 9.92
CA PRO A 216 19.55 16.86 10.58
C PRO A 216 18.86 15.52 10.27
N SER A 217 19.27 14.85 9.19
CA SER A 217 18.73 13.56 8.76
C SER A 217 19.36 12.36 9.45
N ASP A 218 20.46 12.57 10.20
CA ASP A 218 21.22 11.46 10.76
C ASP A 218 20.44 10.75 11.89
N ASP A 219 20.56 9.43 11.96
CA ASP A 219 20.16 8.69 13.15
C ASP A 219 21.20 8.91 14.25
N HIS A 220 20.96 9.96 15.04
CA HIS A 220 21.84 10.34 16.13
C HIS A 220 22.02 9.23 17.18
N LYS A 221 21.07 8.30 17.34
CA LYS A 221 21.24 7.16 18.27
C LYS A 221 22.26 6.18 17.71
N ALA A 222 22.14 5.82 16.43
CA ALA A 222 23.09 4.96 15.74
C ALA A 222 24.51 5.57 15.74
N HIS A 223 24.63 6.85 15.39
CA HIS A 223 25.90 7.57 15.38
C HIS A 223 26.58 7.59 16.76
N ILE A 224 25.83 7.90 17.82
CA ILE A 224 26.35 7.87 19.20
C ILE A 224 26.83 6.47 19.58
N SER A 225 26.08 5.41 19.22
CA SER A 225 26.46 4.03 19.52
C SER A 225 27.79 3.62 18.87
N VAL A 226 28.03 4.06 17.63
CA VAL A 226 29.27 3.80 16.90
C VAL A 226 30.44 4.57 17.51
N LEU A 227 30.23 5.82 17.94
CA LEU A 227 31.24 6.61 18.66
C LEU A 227 31.66 5.94 19.98
N PHE A 228 30.73 5.37 20.74
CA PHE A 228 31.07 4.60 21.93
C PHE A 228 31.83 3.33 21.61
N ALA A 229 31.39 2.57 20.61
CA ALA A 229 32.06 1.35 20.17
C ALA A 229 33.50 1.64 19.72
N PHE A 230 33.71 2.74 19.00
CA PHE A 230 35.03 3.20 18.60
C PHE A 230 35.91 3.53 19.81
N ASN A 231 35.43 4.33 20.76
CA ASN A 231 36.21 4.70 21.95
C ASN A 231 36.56 3.46 22.81
N GLN A 232 35.62 2.54 22.98
CA GLN A 232 35.87 1.28 23.68
C GLN A 232 36.93 0.42 22.96
N ALA A 233 36.85 0.32 21.63
CA ALA A 233 37.83 -0.42 20.83
C ALA A 233 39.22 0.23 20.87
N ALA A 234 39.31 1.56 20.84
CA ALA A 234 40.57 2.29 20.95
C ALA A 234 41.25 2.06 22.30
N GLN A 235 40.47 2.09 23.40
CA GLN A 235 40.95 1.78 24.74
C GLN A 235 41.43 0.33 24.87
N ALA A 236 40.66 -0.62 24.35
CA ALA A 236 41.03 -2.04 24.38
C ALA A 236 42.31 -2.35 23.59
N ARG A 237 42.53 -1.66 22.46
CA ARG A 237 43.71 -1.83 21.61
C ARG A 237 44.95 -1.07 22.10
N GLN A 238 44.83 -0.29 23.18
CA GLN A 238 45.89 0.62 23.65
C GLN A 238 46.46 1.50 22.53
N GLN A 239 45.62 1.86 21.55
CA GLN A 239 46.06 2.70 20.45
C GLN A 239 46.19 4.15 20.94
N PRO A 240 47.33 4.81 20.72
CA PRO A 240 47.45 6.23 21.00
C PRO A 240 46.61 6.98 19.96
N VAL A 241 45.41 7.39 20.36
CA VAL A 241 44.60 8.36 19.59
C VAL A 241 45.15 9.75 19.90
N ASP A 242 45.39 10.54 18.86
CA ASP A 242 45.85 11.92 19.02
C ASP A 242 44.89 12.74 19.90
N GLN A 243 45.45 13.55 20.80
CA GLN A 243 44.65 14.33 21.75
C GLN A 243 43.77 15.37 21.04
N ALA A 244 44.24 15.97 19.94
CA ALA A 244 43.44 16.91 19.17
C ALA A 244 42.25 16.21 18.51
N ALA A 245 42.48 15.05 17.89
CA ALA A 245 41.40 14.25 17.30
C ALA A 245 40.38 13.77 18.36
N MET A 246 40.81 13.46 19.58
CA MET A 246 39.92 13.09 20.67
C MET A 246 39.01 14.26 21.11
N GLN A 247 39.53 15.48 21.16
CA GLN A 247 38.71 16.66 21.45
C GLN A 247 37.64 16.91 20.38
N VAL A 248 38.01 16.70 19.11
CA VAL A 248 37.09 16.83 17.97
C VAL A 248 35.97 15.78 18.04
N LEU A 249 36.30 14.51 18.30
CA LEU A 249 35.32 13.44 18.47
C LEU A 249 34.36 13.71 19.64
N MET A 250 34.86 14.24 20.76
CA MET A 250 34.02 14.62 21.89
C MET A 250 33.09 15.79 21.57
N GLY A 251 33.57 16.79 20.82
CA GLY A 251 32.73 17.89 20.34
C GLY A 251 31.62 17.40 19.40
N HIS A 252 31.95 16.49 18.49
CA HIS A 252 31.00 15.88 17.56
C HIS A 252 29.97 14.99 18.28
N LEU A 253 30.39 14.20 19.28
CA LEU A 253 29.48 13.46 20.17
C LEU A 253 28.48 14.40 20.87
N GLN A 254 28.96 15.55 21.35
CA GLN A 254 28.11 16.54 22.03
C GLN A 254 27.09 17.17 21.08
N GLN A 255 27.42 17.36 19.80
CA GLN A 255 26.48 17.81 18.78
C GLN A 255 25.36 16.79 18.56
N HIS A 256 25.71 15.51 18.41
CA HIS A 256 24.70 14.45 18.30
C HIS A 256 23.81 14.33 19.54
N LEU A 257 24.37 14.50 20.75
CA LEU A 257 23.57 14.49 21.99
C LEU A 257 22.60 15.67 22.07
N ALA A 258 23.03 16.87 21.68
CA ALA A 258 22.19 18.06 21.67
C ALA A 258 21.07 17.95 20.62
N ALA A 259 21.36 17.35 19.46
CA ALA A 259 20.35 17.09 18.45
C ALA A 259 19.39 15.97 18.87
N LEU A 260 19.89 14.90 19.49
CA LEU A 260 19.08 13.82 20.05
C LEU A 260 18.16 14.33 21.16
N GLU A 261 18.59 15.27 22.01
CA GLU A 261 17.75 15.85 23.06
C GLU A 261 16.49 16.54 22.51
N LYS A 262 16.56 17.10 21.29
CA LYS A 262 15.39 17.73 20.64
C LYS A 262 14.39 16.69 20.11
N ILE A 263 14.86 15.52 19.71
CA ILE A 263 14.03 14.46 19.10
C ILE A 263 13.51 13.50 20.18
N ASP A 264 14.38 13.07 21.10
CA ASP A 264 14.10 12.12 22.18
C ASP A 264 14.85 12.50 23.47
N PRO A 265 14.24 13.34 24.32
CA PRO A 265 14.84 13.81 25.57
C PRO A 265 15.12 12.68 26.57
N ASN A 266 14.30 11.63 26.57
CA ASN A 266 14.42 10.52 27.53
C ASN A 266 15.66 9.67 27.21
N THR A 267 15.83 9.31 25.94
CA THR A 267 17.01 8.56 25.50
C THR A 267 18.28 9.40 25.64
N SER A 268 18.25 10.69 25.29
CA SER A 268 19.40 11.58 25.47
C SER A 268 19.87 11.66 26.94
N ARG A 269 18.94 11.83 27.89
CA ARG A 269 19.26 11.85 29.33
C ARG A 269 19.85 10.54 29.83
N ALA A 270 19.35 9.40 29.35
CA ALA A 270 19.88 8.09 29.72
C ALA A 270 21.34 7.93 29.24
N ILE A 271 21.62 8.34 28.00
CA ILE A 271 22.97 8.28 27.43
C ILE A 271 23.92 9.26 28.14
N GLN A 272 23.47 10.48 28.44
CA GLN A 272 24.27 11.45 29.21
C GLN A 272 24.60 10.95 30.63
N LYS A 273 23.70 10.18 31.25
CA LYS A 273 23.99 9.52 32.53
C LYS A 273 25.09 8.46 32.36
N GLN A 274 24.97 7.61 31.34
CA GLN A 274 25.97 6.59 31.03
C GLN A 274 27.37 7.19 30.77
N LEU A 275 27.45 8.32 30.06
CA LEU A 275 28.70 9.06 29.87
C LEU A 275 29.33 9.53 31.18
N ARG A 276 28.52 10.11 32.08
CA ARG A 276 29.00 10.58 33.38
C ARG A 276 29.49 9.42 34.24
N ASP A 277 28.76 8.31 34.24
CA ASP A 277 29.13 7.12 35.01
C ASP A 277 30.44 6.50 34.48
N ALA A 278 30.61 6.43 33.15
CA ALA A 278 31.84 5.93 32.52
C ALA A 278 33.06 6.84 32.81
N ALA A 279 32.89 8.17 32.73
CA ALA A 279 33.95 9.12 33.04
C ALA A 279 34.38 9.04 34.51
N GLN A 280 33.43 8.84 35.44
CA GLN A 280 33.74 8.65 36.85
C GLN A 280 34.51 7.34 37.11
N GLN A 281 34.20 6.27 36.37
CA GLN A 281 34.94 5.00 36.48
C GLN A 281 36.38 5.15 35.98
N GLN A 282 36.61 5.82 34.85
CA GLN A 282 37.97 6.09 34.35
C GLN A 282 38.79 6.94 35.33
N MET A 283 38.22 7.99 35.92
CA MET A 283 38.92 8.80 36.91
C MET A 283 39.31 7.98 38.16
N LYS A 284 38.43 7.11 38.64
CA LYS A 284 38.74 6.21 39.76
C LYS A 284 39.86 5.23 39.43
N GLN A 285 39.90 4.73 38.19
CA GLN A 285 40.95 3.82 37.72
C GLN A 285 42.31 4.54 37.62
N GLN A 286 42.34 5.77 37.10
CA GLN A 286 43.57 6.58 37.07
C GLN A 286 44.07 6.95 38.47
N GLN A 287 43.17 7.27 39.41
CA GLN A 287 43.56 7.57 40.79
C GLN A 287 44.14 6.34 41.52
N GLN A 288 43.63 5.14 41.26
CA GLN A 288 44.18 3.90 41.82
C GLN A 288 45.57 3.57 41.25
N ILE A 289 45.82 3.86 39.98
CA ILE A 289 47.13 3.65 39.34
C ILE A 289 48.15 4.69 39.84
N ALA A 290 47.74 5.94 40.04
CA ALA A 290 48.61 7.00 40.56
C ALA A 290 49.02 6.79 42.04
N GLN A 291 48.22 6.08 42.84
CA GLN A 291 48.55 5.75 44.23
C GLN A 291 49.50 4.54 44.38
N GLN A 292 49.83 3.83 43.30
CA GLN A 292 50.72 2.66 43.33
C GLN A 292 52.15 2.91 42.80
N GLN A 293 52.54 4.15 42.48
CA GLN A 293 53.94 4.44 42.14
C GLN A 293 54.83 4.45 43.40
N PRO A 294 55.85 3.56 43.52
CA PRO A 294 56.78 3.59 44.63
C PRO A 294 57.74 4.79 44.51
N GLN A 295 57.87 5.57 45.57
CA GLN A 295 58.95 6.56 45.72
C GLN A 295 60.31 5.85 45.66
N ILE A 296 61.02 6.00 44.54
CA ILE A 296 62.44 5.64 44.47
C ILE A 296 63.20 6.77 45.18
N GLN A 297 63.62 6.50 46.42
CA GLN A 297 64.51 7.37 47.18
C GLN A 297 65.91 7.41 46.52
N PRO A 298 66.57 8.58 46.40
CA PRO A 298 67.94 8.64 45.94
C PRO A 298 68.86 8.28 47.12
N VAL A 299 69.58 7.16 47.02
CA VAL A 299 70.63 6.83 47.99
C VAL A 299 71.91 7.52 47.53
N MET A 300 72.32 8.55 48.29
CA MET A 300 73.70 9.03 48.33
C MET A 300 74.58 8.01 49.04
N ALA A 301 75.64 7.55 48.37
CA ALA A 301 76.98 7.27 48.93
C ALA A 301 77.94 6.95 47.78
#